data_AF-A0A815N2C8-F1
#
_entry.id   AF-A0A815N2C8-F1
#
_cell.length_a   1.000
_cell.length_b   1.000
_cell.length_c   1.000
_cell.angle_alpha   90.00
_cell.angle_beta   90.00
_cell.angle_gamma   90.00
#
_symmetry.space_group_name_H-M   'P 1'
#
loop_
_entity.id
_entity.type
_entity.pdbx_description
1 polymer ?
#
loop_
_entity_poly.entity_id
_entity_poly.type
_entity_poly.pdbx_seq_one_letter_code
_entity_poly.pdbx_strand_id
1 'polypeptide(L)'
;MDPVRFINQVAAQGAQNLRAYETHIAENMRNSDNMDELESKFTSQCAQTKVMIQEKANQIVNAVIPYYPNSWDPNYWEKRQYYEQLAEYACAHIDHMDDQFDGTFSRLKNLFQRLSTWIRNKVTQVYTAVKGFFRGAVNRIRGWFS
;
A
#
# COMPACT_ATOMS: atom_id res chain seq x y z
N MET A 1 1.73 -9.50 21.01
CA MET A 1 2.30 -8.30 20.39
C MET A 1 1.19 -7.26 20.35
N ASP A 2 1.46 -6.01 20.72
CA ASP A 2 0.47 -4.94 20.66
C ASP A 2 0.11 -4.65 19.17
N PRO A 3 -1.16 -4.80 18.75
CA PRO A 3 -1.55 -4.64 17.36
C PRO A 3 -1.34 -3.20 16.86
N VAL A 4 -1.48 -2.19 17.72
CA VAL A 4 -1.24 -0.78 17.36
C VAL A 4 0.23 -0.57 16.99
N ARG A 5 1.14 -1.04 17.85
CA ARG A 5 2.59 -0.98 17.58
C ARG A 5 2.96 -1.75 16.31
N PHE A 6 2.35 -2.90 16.06
CA PHE A 6 2.60 -3.68 14.83
C PHE A 6 2.14 -2.92 13.58
N ILE A 7 0.91 -2.39 13.57
CA ILE A 7 0.37 -1.61 12.45
C ILE A 7 1.29 -0.43 12.12
N ASN A 8 1.78 0.28 13.14
CA ASN A 8 2.74 1.39 12.97
C ASN A 8 4.03 0.96 12.30
N GLN A 9 4.59 -0.18 12.70
CA GLN A 9 5.82 -0.71 12.11
C GLN A 9 5.62 -1.10 10.65
N VAL A 10 4.50 -1.75 10.33
CA VAL A 10 4.18 -2.18 8.96
C VAL A 10 3.93 -0.99 8.05
N ALA A 11 3.19 0.02 8.52
CA ALA A 11 2.95 1.25 7.77
C ALA A 11 4.25 2.04 7.53
N ALA A 12 5.12 2.16 8.54
CA ALA A 12 6.42 2.80 8.41
C ALA A 12 7.31 2.09 7.38
N GLN A 13 7.31 0.75 7.36
CA GLN A 13 8.02 -0.03 6.34
C GLN A 13 7.45 0.20 4.94
N GLY A 14 6.12 0.23 4.80
CA GLY A 14 5.46 0.58 3.53
C GLY A 14 5.91 1.94 3.01
N ALA A 15 5.93 2.96 3.87
CA ALA A 15 6.39 4.31 3.55
C ALA A 15 7.87 4.35 3.12
N GLN A 16 8.74 3.64 3.83
CA GLN A 16 10.17 3.55 3.49
C GLN A 16 10.38 2.91 2.13
N ASN A 17 9.65 1.84 1.84
CA ASN A 17 9.80 1.15 0.58
C ASN A 17 9.29 1.98 -0.62
N LEU A 18 8.22 2.76 -0.43
CA LEU A 18 7.75 3.71 -1.45
C LEU A 18 8.81 4.76 -1.78
N ARG A 19 9.52 5.28 -0.77
CA ARG A 19 10.63 6.23 -0.96
C ARG A 19 11.82 5.59 -1.66
N ALA A 20 12.16 4.35 -1.31
CA ALA A 20 13.23 3.60 -1.96
C ALA A 20 12.92 3.34 -3.44
N TYR A 21 11.66 2.98 -3.75
CA TYR A 21 11.17 2.84 -5.12
C TYR A 21 11.30 4.15 -5.92
N GLU A 22 10.88 5.27 -5.35
CA GLU A 22 11.03 6.59 -5.97
C GLU A 22 12.51 6.90 -6.29
N THR A 23 13.40 6.63 -5.33
CA THR A 23 14.85 6.91 -5.44
C THR A 23 15.48 6.06 -6.55
N HIS A 24 15.27 4.74 -6.54
CA HIS A 24 15.81 3.85 -7.57
C HIS A 24 15.30 4.19 -8.98
N ILE A 25 14.06 4.62 -9.10
CA ILE A 25 13.53 5.07 -10.39
C ILE A 25 14.22 6.34 -10.87
N ALA A 26 14.37 7.33 -9.98
CA ALA A 26 15.02 8.58 -10.33
C ALA A 26 16.48 8.34 -10.76
N GLU A 27 17.18 7.42 -10.11
CA GLU A 27 18.54 7.00 -10.47
C GLU A 27 18.59 6.30 -11.83
N ASN A 28 17.68 5.34 -12.07
CA ASN A 28 17.61 4.65 -13.36
C ASN A 28 17.37 5.61 -14.53
N MET A 29 16.55 6.66 -14.34
CA MET A 29 16.35 7.69 -15.38
C MET A 29 17.54 8.61 -15.59
N ARG A 30 18.36 8.85 -14.55
CA ARG A 30 19.57 9.66 -14.69
C ARG A 30 20.67 8.94 -15.46
N ASN A 31 20.73 7.61 -15.30
CA ASN A 31 21.88 6.81 -15.72
C ASN A 31 21.61 5.96 -16.97
N SER A 32 20.42 6.04 -17.58
CA SER A 32 20.06 5.19 -18.70
C SER A 32 20.07 5.96 -20.01
N ASP A 33 20.91 5.48 -20.93
CA ASP A 33 21.00 5.98 -22.30
C ASP A 33 20.12 5.17 -23.28
N ASN A 34 19.45 4.12 -22.80
CA ASN A 34 18.68 3.17 -23.59
C ASN A 34 17.24 3.03 -23.07
N MET A 35 16.27 3.37 -23.92
CA MET A 35 14.85 3.31 -23.62
C MET A 35 14.34 1.89 -23.32
N ASP A 36 14.86 0.84 -23.98
CA ASP A 36 14.38 -0.53 -23.77
C ASP A 36 14.81 -1.08 -22.40
N GLU A 37 16.03 -0.74 -21.98
CA GLU A 37 16.56 -1.09 -20.66
C GLU A 37 15.77 -0.36 -19.56
N LEU A 38 15.47 0.92 -19.80
CA LEU A 38 14.64 1.74 -18.93
C LEU A 38 13.25 1.12 -18.77
N GLU A 39 12.60 0.72 -19.88
CA GLU A 39 11.29 0.06 -19.91
C GLU A 39 11.24 -1.24 -19.10
N SER A 40 12.27 -2.07 -19.25
CA SER A 40 12.39 -3.35 -18.52
C SER A 40 12.55 -3.13 -17.01
N LYS A 41 13.48 -2.24 -16.61
CA LYS A 41 13.70 -1.90 -15.18
C LYS A 41 12.44 -1.32 -14.55
N PHE A 42 11.72 -0.47 -15.28
CA PHE A 42 10.46 0.10 -14.83
C PHE A 42 9.39 -0.95 -14.58
N THR A 43 9.18 -1.84 -15.54
CA THR A 43 8.17 -2.90 -15.43
C THR A 43 8.44 -3.79 -14.22
N SER A 44 9.70 -4.17 -14.02
CA SER A 44 10.12 -4.98 -12.87
C SER A 44 9.88 -4.27 -11.53
N GLN A 45 10.34 -3.02 -11.39
CA GLN A 45 10.20 -2.27 -10.14
C GLN A 45 8.75 -1.95 -9.82
N CYS A 46 7.92 -1.64 -10.83
CA CYS A 46 6.48 -1.45 -10.64
C CYS A 46 5.81 -2.72 -10.08
N ALA A 47 6.16 -3.89 -10.61
CA ALA A 47 5.62 -5.16 -10.14
C ALA A 47 6.05 -5.48 -8.70
N GLN A 48 7.31 -5.23 -8.35
CA GLN A 48 7.83 -5.43 -7.00
C GLN A 48 7.13 -4.52 -5.98
N THR A 49 6.98 -3.23 -6.30
CA THR A 49 6.29 -2.26 -5.44
C THR A 49 4.83 -2.64 -5.21
N LYS A 50 4.15 -3.12 -6.25
CA LYS A 50 2.79 -3.65 -6.11
C LYS A 50 2.73 -4.81 -5.11
N VAL A 51 3.57 -5.84 -5.27
CA VAL A 51 3.58 -7.02 -4.40
C VAL A 51 3.85 -6.65 -2.96
N MET A 52 4.83 -5.76 -2.75
CA MET A 52 5.25 -5.34 -1.43
C MET A 52 4.20 -4.48 -0.72
N ILE A 53 3.58 -3.50 -1.38
CA ILE A 53 2.47 -2.72 -0.81
C ILE A 53 1.30 -3.66 -0.46
N GLN A 54 1.01 -4.60 -1.35
CA GLN A 54 -0.02 -5.61 -1.14
C GLN A 54 0.25 -6.45 0.10
N GLU A 55 1.49 -6.89 0.29
CA GLU A 55 1.91 -7.64 1.46
C GLU A 55 1.76 -6.81 2.75
N LYS A 56 2.15 -5.54 2.73
CA LYS A 56 2.07 -4.66 3.91
C LYS A 56 0.63 -4.37 4.34
N ALA A 57 -0.27 -4.05 3.42
CA ALA A 57 -1.67 -3.86 3.83
C ALA A 57 -2.32 -5.18 4.26
N ASN A 58 -1.96 -6.33 3.65
CA ASN A 58 -2.42 -7.64 4.13
C ASN A 58 -1.92 -7.95 5.55
N GLN A 59 -0.69 -7.57 5.89
CA GLN A 59 -0.17 -7.70 7.25
C GLN A 59 -1.02 -6.88 8.24
N ILE A 60 -1.40 -5.65 7.89
CA ILE A 60 -2.30 -4.82 8.70
C ILE A 60 -3.67 -5.49 8.86
N VAL A 61 -4.28 -5.94 7.76
CA VAL A 61 -5.58 -6.64 7.78
C VAL A 61 -5.52 -7.88 8.68
N ASN A 62 -4.49 -8.72 8.53
CA ASN A 62 -4.32 -9.94 9.32
C ASN A 62 -3.99 -9.67 10.78
N ALA A 63 -3.50 -8.47 11.13
CA ALA A 63 -3.32 -8.07 12.51
C ALA A 63 -4.63 -7.68 13.20
N VAL A 64 -5.68 -7.35 12.43
CA VAL A 64 -7.00 -6.96 12.97
C VAL A 64 -7.96 -8.15 13.00
N ILE A 65 -7.96 -9.02 11.99
CA ILE A 65 -8.89 -10.16 11.86
C ILE A 65 -9.00 -11.04 13.14
N PRO A 66 -7.90 -11.45 13.80
CA PRO A 66 -7.98 -12.33 14.98
C PRO A 66 -8.71 -11.72 16.17
N TYR A 67 -8.86 -10.40 16.19
CA TYR A 67 -9.52 -9.65 17.24
C TYR A 67 -11.00 -9.46 16.97
N TYR A 68 -11.54 -10.04 15.90
CA TYR A 68 -12.96 -9.96 15.61
C TYR A 68 -13.78 -10.62 16.75
N PRO A 69 -14.63 -9.87 17.47
CA PRO A 69 -15.32 -10.39 18.64
C PRO A 69 -16.39 -11.40 18.22
N ASN A 70 -16.29 -12.61 18.75
CA ASN A 70 -17.38 -13.59 18.65
C ASN A 70 -18.56 -13.09 19.49
N SER A 71 -19.77 -13.00 18.92
CA SER A 71 -20.99 -12.55 19.63
C SER A 71 -21.36 -13.42 20.83
N TRP A 72 -20.78 -14.61 20.94
CA TRP A 72 -20.93 -15.53 22.06
C TRP A 72 -19.89 -15.32 23.18
N ASP A 73 -18.96 -14.37 23.04
CA ASP A 73 -18.00 -13.98 24.08
C ASP A 73 -18.73 -13.24 25.22
N PRO A 74 -18.63 -13.68 26.49
CA PRO A 74 -19.26 -13.00 27.62
C PRO A 74 -18.87 -11.52 27.76
N ASN A 75 -17.68 -11.15 27.27
CA ASN A 75 -17.17 -9.77 27.29
C ASN A 75 -17.28 -9.10 25.91
N TYR A 76 -18.18 -9.58 25.04
CA TYR A 76 -18.35 -9.09 23.68
C TYR A 76 -18.47 -7.57 23.62
N TRP A 77 -19.36 -6.97 24.43
CA TRP A 77 -19.64 -5.54 24.39
C TRP A 77 -18.47 -4.68 24.87
N GLU A 78 -17.72 -5.12 25.88
CA GLU A 78 -16.52 -4.42 26.36
C GLU A 78 -15.40 -4.47 25.32
N LYS A 79 -15.20 -5.63 24.68
CA LYS A 79 -14.12 -5.80 23.70
C LYS A 79 -14.45 -5.19 22.35
N ARG A 80 -15.73 -5.14 21.97
CA ARG A 80 -16.22 -4.61 20.68
C ARG A 80 -15.74 -3.18 20.44
N GLN A 81 -15.88 -2.28 21.41
CA GLN A 81 -15.46 -0.88 21.25
C GLN A 81 -13.96 -0.76 20.98
N TYR A 82 -13.14 -1.53 21.68
CA TYR A 82 -11.69 -1.58 21.44
C TYR A 82 -11.36 -2.11 20.04
N TYR A 83 -12.10 -3.10 19.54
CA TYR A 83 -11.89 -3.67 18.21
C TYR A 83 -12.35 -2.74 17.08
N GLU A 84 -13.46 -2.03 17.26
CA GLU A 84 -13.91 -0.98 16.33
C GLU A 84 -12.87 0.13 16.22
N GLN A 85 -12.31 0.59 17.36
CA GLN A 85 -11.22 1.58 17.36
C GLN A 85 -9.95 1.06 16.66
N LEU A 86 -9.58 -0.21 16.87
CA LEU A 86 -8.44 -0.83 16.20
C LEU A 86 -8.66 -0.93 14.68
N ALA A 87 -9.89 -1.20 14.24
CA ALA A 87 -10.26 -1.26 12.84
C ALA A 87 -10.20 0.10 12.15
N GLU A 88 -10.72 1.14 12.81
CA GLU A 88 -10.61 2.52 12.34
C GLU A 88 -9.13 2.94 12.25
N TYR A 89 -8.34 2.61 13.27
CA TYR A 89 -6.91 2.87 13.28
C TYR A 89 -6.17 2.20 12.11
N ALA A 90 -6.50 0.94 11.84
CA ALA A 90 -5.93 0.19 10.72
C ALA A 90 -6.36 0.77 9.36
N CYS A 91 -7.64 1.12 9.20
CA CYS A 91 -8.14 1.78 7.98
C CYS A 91 -7.38 3.09 7.73
N ALA A 92 -7.23 3.94 8.76
CA ALA A 92 -6.52 5.21 8.64
C ALA A 92 -5.04 5.02 8.21
N HIS A 93 -4.39 3.97 8.68
CA HIS A 93 -3.01 3.66 8.26
C HIS A 93 -2.93 3.18 6.82
N ILE A 94 -3.92 2.38 6.37
CA ILE A 94 -3.99 1.94 4.98
C ILE A 94 -4.29 3.14 4.06
N ASP A 95 -5.20 4.03 4.45
CA ASP A 95 -5.50 5.27 3.72
C ASP A 95 -4.27 6.19 3.64
N HIS A 96 -3.52 6.33 4.74
CA HIS A 96 -2.27 7.11 4.71
C HIS A 96 -1.19 6.48 3.81
N MET A 97 -1.09 5.15 3.76
CA MET A 97 -0.23 4.46 2.78
C MET A 97 -0.67 4.72 1.34
N ASP A 98 -1.98 4.79 1.11
CA ASP A 98 -2.57 5.13 -0.19
C ASP A 98 -2.21 6.56 -0.62
N ASP A 99 -2.34 7.53 0.28
CA ASP A 99 -1.96 8.93 0.03
C ASP A 99 -0.47 9.08 -0.31
N GLN A 100 0.39 8.36 0.42
CA GLN A 100 1.83 8.34 0.12
C GLN A 100 2.15 7.71 -1.24
N PHE A 101 1.40 6.68 -1.61
CA PHE A 101 1.51 6.06 -2.91
C PHE A 101 1.08 7.02 -4.02
N ASP A 102 -0.04 7.73 -3.86
CA ASP A 102 -0.52 8.76 -4.79
C ASP A 102 0.52 9.87 -5.01
N GLY A 103 1.11 10.37 -3.93
CA GLY A 103 2.15 11.39 -3.99
C GLY A 103 3.41 10.90 -4.72
N THR A 104 3.88 9.70 -4.40
CA THR A 104 5.03 9.08 -5.06
C THR A 104 4.76 8.89 -6.55
N PHE A 105 3.61 8.32 -6.87
CA PHE A 105 3.24 8.04 -8.25
C PHE A 105 3.05 9.32 -9.08
N SER A 106 2.49 10.37 -8.50
CA SER A 106 2.35 11.67 -9.18
C SER A 106 3.70 12.29 -9.54
N ARG A 107 4.70 12.19 -8.63
CA ARG A 107 6.07 12.62 -8.91
C ARG A 107 6.70 11.81 -10.05
N LEU A 108 6.52 10.49 -10.01
CA LEU A 108 6.99 9.59 -11.07
C LEU A 108 6.32 9.86 -12.42
N LYS A 109 5.01 10.10 -12.43
CA LYS A 109 4.24 10.42 -13.64
C LYS A 109 4.80 11.65 -14.35
N ASN A 110 5.20 12.69 -13.60
CA ASN A 110 5.81 13.89 -14.19
C ASN A 110 7.18 13.60 -14.81
N LEU A 111 7.95 12.68 -14.24
CA LEU A 111 9.21 12.23 -14.83
C LEU A 111 8.96 11.45 -16.13
N PHE A 112 7.92 10.61 -16.15
CA PHE A 112 7.56 9.80 -17.32
C PHE A 112 6.78 10.53 -18.41
N GLN A 113 6.27 11.75 -18.16
CA GLN A 113 5.69 12.58 -19.21
C GLN A 113 6.70 12.84 -20.34
N ARG A 114 7.99 12.76 -20.05
CA ARG A 114 9.09 12.90 -21.00
C ARG A 114 9.45 11.60 -21.73
N LEU A 115 8.82 10.47 -21.37
CA LEU A 115 9.12 9.13 -21.88
C LEU A 115 8.01 8.58 -22.81
N SER A 116 8.22 7.37 -23.34
CA SER A 116 7.33 6.70 -24.29
C SER A 116 5.88 6.55 -23.76
N THR A 117 4.90 6.53 -24.66
CA THR A 117 3.49 6.25 -24.33
C THR A 117 3.30 4.88 -23.67
N TRP A 118 4.17 3.92 -23.98
CA TRP A 118 4.10 2.56 -23.43
C TRP A 118 4.39 2.54 -21.93
N ILE A 119 5.45 3.22 -21.48
CA ILE A 119 5.81 3.35 -20.05
C ILE A 119 4.64 3.95 -19.27
N ARG A 120 4.05 5.02 -19.79
CA ARG A 120 2.90 5.70 -19.15
C ARG A 120 1.72 4.74 -18.93
N ASN A 121 1.44 3.86 -19.88
CA ASN A 121 0.36 2.88 -19.76
C ASN A 121 0.64 1.82 -18.69
N LYS A 122 1.87 1.27 -18.63
CA LYS A 122 2.24 0.27 -17.62
C LYS A 122 2.24 0.84 -16.20
N VAL A 123 2.80 2.03 -16.06
CA VAL A 123 2.81 2.79 -14.81
C VAL A 123 1.36 3.03 -14.34
N THR A 124 0.47 3.48 -15.24
CA THR A 124 -0.96 3.68 -14.90
C THR A 124 -1.67 2.37 -14.50
N GLN A 125 -1.38 1.25 -15.16
CA GLN A 125 -1.94 -0.06 -14.79
C GLN A 125 -1.55 -0.47 -13.36
N VAL A 126 -0.30 -0.25 -12.99
CA VAL A 126 0.22 -0.58 -11.65
C VAL A 126 -0.45 0.30 -10.60
N TYR A 127 -0.57 1.60 -10.88
CA TYR A 127 -1.31 2.52 -10.03
C TYR A 127 -2.74 2.07 -9.78
N THR A 128 -3.50 1.81 -10.84
CA THR A 128 -4.89 1.35 -10.71
C THR A 128 -4.99 0.05 -9.92
N ALA A 129 -4.07 -0.89 -10.14
CA ALA A 129 -4.06 -2.16 -9.41
C ALA A 129 -3.79 -1.98 -7.91
N VAL A 130 -2.84 -1.12 -7.55
CA VAL A 130 -2.52 -0.82 -6.13
C VAL A 130 -3.66 -0.06 -5.46
N LYS A 131 -4.27 0.93 -6.13
CA LYS A 131 -5.47 1.63 -5.63
C LYS A 131 -6.65 0.70 -5.40
N GLY A 132 -6.89 -0.20 -6.35
CA GLY A 132 -7.92 -1.23 -6.22
C GLY A 132 -7.68 -2.12 -5.00
N PHE A 133 -6.41 -2.42 -4.71
CA PHE A 133 -6.05 -3.20 -3.54
C PHE A 133 -6.26 -2.43 -2.22
N PHE A 134 -5.81 -1.18 -2.09
CA PHE A 134 -6.04 -0.38 -0.88
C PHE A 134 -7.53 -0.28 -0.55
N ARG A 135 -8.33 0.05 -1.56
CA ARG A 135 -9.79 0.06 -1.42
C ARG A 135 -10.34 -1.30 -1.00
N GLY A 136 -9.83 -2.38 -1.58
CA GLY A 136 -10.19 -3.75 -1.21
C GLY A 136 -9.84 -4.08 0.24
N ALA A 137 -8.67 -3.64 0.73
CA ALA A 137 -8.22 -3.88 2.10
C ALA A 137 -9.09 -3.11 3.11
N VAL A 138 -9.37 -1.83 2.87
CA VAL A 138 -10.26 -1.02 3.71
C VAL A 138 -11.68 -1.59 3.71
N ASN A 139 -12.22 -1.94 2.54
CA ASN A 139 -13.54 -2.57 2.45
C ASN A 139 -13.58 -3.91 3.18
N ARG A 140 -12.50 -4.70 3.12
CA ARG A 140 -12.41 -5.96 3.85
C ARG A 140 -12.47 -5.72 5.34
N ILE A 141 -11.67 -4.79 5.88
CA ILE A 141 -11.73 -4.42 7.31
C ILE A 141 -13.14 -3.97 7.65
N ARG A 142 -13.68 -2.96 6.97
CA ARG A 142 -15.02 -2.42 7.25
C ARG A 142 -16.12 -3.48 7.16
N GLY A 143 -16.04 -4.40 6.20
CA GLY A 143 -17.00 -5.49 6.03
C GLY A 143 -17.00 -6.53 7.15
N TRP A 144 -15.95 -6.58 7.97
CA TRP A 144 -15.99 -7.36 9.21
C TRP A 144 -16.73 -6.61 10.32
N PHE A 145 -16.71 -5.27 10.35
CA PHE A 145 -17.31 -4.46 11.43
C PHE A 145 -18.73 -3.95 11.14
N SER A 146 -19.27 -4.21 9.94
CA SER A 146 -20.65 -3.93 9.53
C SER A 146 -21.59 -5.08 9.86
#